data_AF-A0A9E0J3N6-F1
#
_entry.id   AF-A0A9E0J3N6-F1
#
_cell.length_a   1.000
_cell.length_b   1.000
_cell.length_c   1.000
_cell.angle_alpha   90.00
_cell.angle_beta   90.00
_cell.angle_gamma   90.00
#
_symmetry.space_group_name_H-M   'P 1'
#
loop_
_entity.id
_entity.type
_entity.pdbx_description
1 polymer ?
#
loop_
_entity_poly.entity_id
_entity_poly.type
_entity_poly.pdbx_seq_one_letter_code
_entity_poly.pdbx_strand_id
1 'polypeptide(L)'
;MASRQKLEAVAAPLTRPQGLWLLAMNVACWLPMVPHLPEWLAGLSALLLLWSAWLRASREATSLLPLPDRRLLMVLTLGGTLAIAAYYQTLFGRSAGVALLTLLASLKLLEVRSKRDALVLVLLCCFLLLSQFIYIQDIARILTLLLGGVLVTAALAILEYPAHRPRALLRLSGLLLLQSLPMMLLLFVLFPRIHTPLWGLPADAFSAHTGLSDSMSPGAISLLSQSD
;
A
#
# COMPACT_ATOMS: atom_id res chain seq x y z
N MET A 1 4.60 -24.53 -38.16
CA MET A 1 5.11 -24.95 -36.83
C MET A 1 5.56 -23.79 -35.94
N ALA A 2 6.17 -22.72 -36.48
CA ALA A 2 6.58 -21.55 -35.69
C ALA A 2 5.43 -20.66 -35.13
N SER A 3 4.19 -20.81 -35.64
CA SER A 3 3.04 -20.02 -35.17
C SER A 3 2.37 -20.56 -33.90
N ARG A 4 2.58 -21.83 -33.54
CA ARG A 4 2.03 -22.42 -32.29
C ARG A 4 2.85 -22.08 -31.05
N GLN A 5 4.17 -21.89 -31.19
CA GLN A 5 5.05 -21.44 -30.11
C GLN A 5 4.72 -20.03 -29.58
N LYS A 6 4.08 -19.19 -30.40
CA LYS A 6 3.65 -17.83 -30.01
C LYS A 6 2.31 -17.79 -29.28
N LEU A 7 1.50 -18.83 -29.41
CA LEU A 7 0.21 -18.98 -28.74
C LEU A 7 0.34 -19.70 -27.39
N GLU A 8 1.42 -20.45 -27.20
CA GLU A 8 1.78 -21.14 -25.95
C GLU A 8 2.75 -20.34 -25.07
N ALA A 9 2.80 -19.01 -25.22
CA ALA A 9 3.18 -18.14 -24.10
C ALA A 9 2.05 -18.14 -23.04
N VAL A 10 1.62 -19.33 -22.63
CA VAL A 10 0.87 -19.57 -21.41
C VAL A 10 1.68 -18.88 -20.33
N ALA A 11 1.13 -17.79 -19.76
CA ALA A 11 1.82 -16.94 -18.82
C ALA A 11 2.54 -17.82 -17.79
N ALA A 12 3.88 -17.88 -17.87
CA ALA A 12 4.65 -18.78 -17.03
C ALA A 12 4.24 -18.53 -15.57
N PRO A 13 3.90 -19.59 -14.82
CA PRO A 13 3.45 -19.43 -13.44
C PRO A 13 4.56 -18.74 -12.64
N LEU A 14 4.16 -17.83 -11.75
CA LEU A 14 5.12 -17.10 -10.92
C LEU A 14 5.98 -18.06 -10.12
N THR A 15 7.28 -17.79 -10.12
CA THR A 15 8.24 -18.56 -9.35
C THR A 15 8.08 -18.30 -7.86
N ARG A 16 8.43 -19.26 -7.01
CA ARG A 16 8.43 -19.11 -5.54
C ARG A 16 9.16 -17.84 -5.05
N PRO A 17 10.40 -17.54 -5.48
CA PRO A 17 11.08 -16.33 -5.03
C PRO A 17 10.30 -15.07 -5.38
N GLN A 18 9.71 -14.97 -6.59
CA GLN A 18 8.86 -13.83 -6.96
C GLN A 18 7.68 -13.69 -5.99
N GLY A 19 7.02 -14.79 -5.63
CA GLY A 19 5.92 -14.79 -4.67
C GLY A 19 6.31 -14.31 -3.27
N LEU A 20 7.52 -14.65 -2.79
CA LEU A 20 8.05 -14.19 -1.50
C LEU A 20 8.46 -12.71 -1.54
N TRP A 21 9.02 -12.24 -2.65
CA TRP A 21 9.34 -10.82 -2.84
C TRP A 21 8.09 -9.94 -2.88
N LEU A 22 7.02 -10.39 -3.53
CA LEU A 22 5.73 -9.69 -3.50
C LEU A 22 5.15 -9.62 -2.09
N LEU A 23 5.31 -10.68 -1.29
CA LEU A 23 4.89 -10.70 0.10
C LEU A 23 5.73 -9.72 0.94
N ALA A 24 7.06 -9.79 0.84
CA ALA A 24 7.96 -8.90 1.56
C ALA A 24 7.71 -7.42 1.23
N MET A 25 7.50 -7.10 -0.05
CA MET A 25 7.11 -5.78 -0.52
C MET A 25 5.79 -5.33 0.12
N ASN A 26 4.76 -6.19 0.10
CA ASN A 26 3.44 -5.84 0.63
C ASN A 26 3.50 -5.60 2.15
N VAL A 27 4.16 -6.50 2.90
CA VAL A 27 4.37 -6.35 4.35
C VAL A 27 5.11 -5.05 4.66
N ALA A 28 6.15 -4.70 3.91
CA ALA A 28 6.90 -3.47 4.13
C ALA A 28 6.08 -2.20 3.84
N CYS A 29 5.14 -2.25 2.90
CA CYS A 29 4.23 -1.13 2.62
C CYS A 29 3.08 -1.05 3.66
N TRP A 30 2.63 -2.20 4.17
CA TRP A 30 1.54 -2.33 5.13
C TRP A 30 1.97 -1.95 6.56
N LEU A 31 3.15 -2.39 7.00
CA LEU A 31 3.59 -2.25 8.40
C LEU A 31 3.56 -0.80 8.92
N PRO A 32 4.05 0.22 8.17
CA PRO A 32 3.99 1.61 8.63
C PRO A 32 2.56 2.18 8.69
N MET A 33 1.60 1.52 8.04
CA MET A 33 0.19 1.93 7.99
C MET A 33 -0.64 1.37 9.15
N VAL A 34 -0.16 0.33 9.83
CA VAL A 34 -0.86 -0.34 10.94
C VAL A 34 -1.38 0.66 11.99
N PRO A 35 -0.59 1.66 12.44
CA PRO A 35 -1.06 2.61 13.46
C PRO A 35 -2.18 3.55 13.01
N HIS A 36 -2.39 3.68 11.69
CA HIS A 36 -3.37 4.59 11.09
C HIS A 36 -4.66 3.88 10.67
N LEU A 37 -4.71 2.55 10.79
CA LEU A 37 -5.84 1.73 10.41
C LEU A 37 -6.69 1.36 11.64
N PRO A 38 -8.00 1.14 11.47
CA PRO A 38 -8.82 0.56 12.52
C PRO A 38 -8.27 -0.83 12.91
N GLU A 39 -8.28 -1.14 14.20
CA GLU A 39 -7.67 -2.37 14.73
C GLU A 39 -8.21 -3.64 14.05
N TRP A 40 -9.50 -3.69 13.77
CA TRP A 40 -10.14 -4.81 13.08
C TRP A 40 -9.58 -5.00 11.65
N LEU A 41 -9.28 -3.91 10.95
CA LEU A 41 -8.77 -3.95 9.58
C LEU A 41 -7.28 -4.28 9.56
N ALA A 42 -6.51 -3.74 10.53
CA ALA A 42 -5.13 -4.14 10.76
C ALA A 42 -5.04 -5.64 11.07
N GLY A 43 -5.92 -6.16 11.95
CA GLY A 43 -6.01 -7.59 12.27
C GLY A 43 -6.38 -8.45 11.07
N LEU A 44 -7.40 -8.03 10.29
CA LEU A 44 -7.81 -8.73 9.07
C LEU A 44 -6.69 -8.78 8.02
N SER A 45 -6.05 -7.64 7.75
CA SER A 45 -4.95 -7.56 6.79
C SER A 45 -3.73 -8.38 7.24
N ALA A 46 -3.39 -8.36 8.54
CA ALA A 46 -2.38 -9.24 9.11
C ALA A 46 -2.72 -10.73 8.90
N LEU A 47 -3.96 -11.14 9.19
CA LEU A 47 -4.43 -12.51 8.97
C LEU A 47 -4.31 -12.92 7.49
N LEU A 48 -4.71 -12.05 6.56
CA LEU A 48 -4.59 -12.31 5.13
C LEU A 48 -3.13 -12.44 4.69
N LEU A 49 -2.24 -11.59 5.21
CA LEU A 49 -0.80 -11.67 4.93
C LEU A 49 -0.17 -12.95 5.50
N LEU A 50 -0.51 -13.31 6.73
CA LEU A 50 -0.06 -14.56 7.37
C LEU A 50 -0.59 -15.78 6.62
N TRP A 51 -1.85 -15.78 6.20
CA TRP A 51 -2.41 -16.83 5.35
C TRP A 51 -1.65 -16.92 4.03
N SER A 52 -1.36 -15.77 3.40
CA SER A 52 -0.59 -15.72 2.17
C SER A 52 0.84 -16.27 2.34
N ALA A 53 1.47 -16.04 3.50
CA ALA A 53 2.78 -16.55 3.86
C ALA A 53 2.73 -18.07 4.08
N TRP A 54 1.75 -18.54 4.85
CA TRP A 54 1.52 -19.94 5.13
C TRP A 54 1.28 -20.74 3.84
N LEU A 55 0.42 -20.27 2.93
CA LEU A 55 0.19 -20.93 1.63
C LEU A 55 1.48 -21.05 0.81
N ARG A 56 2.35 -20.04 0.84
CA ARG A 56 3.63 -20.03 0.10
C ARG A 56 4.64 -20.99 0.73
N ALA A 57 4.68 -21.08 2.06
CA ALA A 57 5.53 -22.01 2.80
C ALA A 57 5.04 -23.47 2.65
N SER A 58 3.73 -23.71 2.79
CA SER A 58 3.14 -25.06 2.69
C SER A 58 3.19 -25.64 1.28
N ARG A 59 3.28 -24.81 0.24
CA ARG A 59 3.57 -25.25 -1.14
C ARG A 59 4.94 -25.87 -1.32
N GLU A 60 5.87 -25.62 -0.40
CA GLU A 60 7.16 -26.33 -0.38
C GLU A 60 7.00 -27.78 0.06
N ALA A 61 6.11 -28.02 1.03
CA ALA A 61 5.89 -29.34 1.63
C ALA A 61 4.82 -30.18 0.92
N THR A 62 3.85 -29.55 0.25
CA THR A 62 2.73 -30.25 -0.39
C THR A 62 2.39 -29.56 -1.70
N SER A 63 2.70 -30.20 -2.83
CA SER A 63 2.50 -29.66 -4.18
C SER A 63 1.03 -29.44 -4.58
N LEU A 64 0.09 -29.77 -3.69
CA LEU A 64 -1.33 -29.89 -3.99
C LEU A 64 -2.20 -28.74 -3.46
N LEU A 65 -1.69 -27.74 -2.72
CA LEU A 65 -2.56 -26.67 -2.20
C LEU A 65 -2.98 -25.68 -3.32
N PRO A 66 -4.26 -25.68 -3.75
CA PRO A 66 -4.77 -24.71 -4.69
C PRO A 66 -4.77 -23.31 -4.05
N LEU A 67 -4.67 -22.28 -4.89
CA LEU A 67 -4.95 -20.91 -4.42
C LEU A 67 -6.41 -20.82 -3.96
N PRO A 68 -6.72 -19.96 -2.98
CA PRO A 68 -8.09 -19.80 -2.49
C PRO A 68 -9.06 -19.48 -3.64
N ASP A 69 -10.29 -19.98 -3.49
CA ASP A 69 -11.33 -19.80 -4.48
C ASP A 69 -11.65 -18.31 -4.69
N ARG A 70 -11.78 -17.93 -5.95
CA ARG A 70 -12.03 -16.53 -6.33
C ARG A 70 -13.33 -15.99 -5.73
N ARG A 71 -14.31 -16.86 -5.50
CA ARG A 71 -15.59 -16.51 -4.85
C ARG A 71 -15.40 -16.08 -3.41
N LEU A 72 -14.56 -16.79 -2.64
CA LEU A 72 -14.25 -16.44 -1.26
C LEU A 72 -13.58 -15.06 -1.19
N LEU A 73 -12.61 -14.81 -2.08
CA LEU A 73 -11.94 -13.51 -2.16
C LEU A 73 -12.91 -12.39 -2.54
N MET A 74 -13.83 -12.61 -3.49
CA MET A 74 -14.87 -11.63 -3.82
C MET A 74 -15.77 -11.32 -2.62
N VAL A 75 -16.20 -12.33 -1.87
CA VAL A 75 -17.01 -12.14 -0.67
C VAL A 75 -16.24 -11.35 0.39
N LEU A 76 -14.96 -11.66 0.60
CA LEU A 76 -14.09 -10.91 1.51
C LEU A 76 -13.89 -9.46 1.06
N THR A 77 -13.69 -9.22 -0.24
CA THR A 77 -13.55 -7.86 -0.79
C THR A 77 -14.83 -7.06 -0.59
N LEU A 78 -15.99 -7.63 -0.95
CA LEU A 78 -17.29 -6.96 -0.79
C LEU A 78 -17.60 -6.73 0.69
N GLY A 79 -17.44 -7.74 1.54
CA GLY A 79 -17.67 -7.64 2.97
C GLY A 79 -16.75 -6.63 3.65
N GLY A 80 -15.45 -6.65 3.32
CA GLY A 80 -14.49 -5.68 3.86
C GLY A 80 -14.74 -4.26 3.35
N THR A 81 -15.13 -4.09 2.08
CA THR A 81 -15.51 -2.77 1.54
C THR A 81 -16.74 -2.20 2.24
N LEU A 82 -17.77 -3.04 2.46
CA LEU A 82 -18.98 -2.65 3.19
C LEU A 82 -18.67 -2.32 4.65
N ALA A 83 -17.80 -3.10 5.31
CA ALA A 83 -17.37 -2.84 6.68
C ALA A 83 -16.62 -1.50 6.79
N ILE A 84 -15.74 -1.18 5.83
CA ILE A 84 -15.07 0.12 5.76
C ILE A 84 -16.09 1.24 5.55
N ALA A 85 -17.05 1.06 4.62
CA ALA A 85 -18.10 2.03 4.36
C ALA A 85 -18.94 2.32 5.61
N ALA A 86 -19.31 1.29 6.37
CA ALA A 86 -20.06 1.42 7.61
C ALA A 86 -19.23 2.05 8.74
N TYR A 87 -17.94 1.73 8.81
CA TYR A 87 -17.05 2.26 9.85
C TYR A 87 -16.76 3.75 9.65
N TYR A 88 -16.39 4.15 8.44
CA TYR A 88 -16.08 5.55 8.13
C TYR A 88 -17.30 6.39 7.72
N GLN A 89 -18.47 5.77 7.52
CA GLN A 89 -19.68 6.39 6.96
C GLN A 89 -19.48 7.00 5.56
N THR A 90 -18.36 6.70 4.91
CA THR A 90 -17.99 7.16 3.57
C THR A 90 -17.00 6.19 2.95
N LEU A 91 -17.01 6.10 1.62
CA LEU A 91 -15.96 5.44 0.84
C LEU A 91 -14.93 6.43 0.29
N PHE A 92 -15.26 7.72 0.35
CA PHE A 92 -14.43 8.81 -0.14
C PHE A 92 -13.77 9.54 1.02
N GLY A 93 -12.49 9.83 0.87
CA GLY A 93 -11.69 10.49 1.90
C GLY A 93 -10.36 9.80 2.10
N ARG A 94 -9.46 10.50 2.76
CA ARG A 94 -8.10 10.07 3.02
C ARG A 94 -8.04 8.73 3.78
N SER A 95 -8.73 8.65 4.91
CA SER A 95 -8.69 7.47 5.80
C SER A 95 -9.36 6.25 5.16
N ALA A 96 -10.56 6.42 4.63
CA ALA A 96 -11.30 5.35 3.95
C ALA A 96 -10.56 4.83 2.69
N GLY A 97 -9.95 5.72 1.91
CA GLY A 97 -9.17 5.34 0.73
C GLY A 97 -7.95 4.49 1.08
N VAL A 98 -7.19 4.88 2.11
CA VAL A 98 -6.04 4.11 2.60
C VAL A 98 -6.45 2.75 3.17
N ALA A 99 -7.59 2.70 3.87
CA ALA A 99 -8.18 1.46 4.37
C ALA A 99 -8.52 0.50 3.22
N LEU A 100 -9.17 1.00 2.16
CA LEU A 100 -9.50 0.22 0.97
C LEU A 100 -8.25 -0.26 0.22
N LEU A 101 -7.28 0.62 0.00
CA LEU A 101 -6.01 0.26 -0.64
C LEU A 101 -5.29 -0.85 0.13
N THR A 102 -5.30 -0.76 1.46
CA THR A 102 -4.69 -1.76 2.33
C THR A 102 -5.39 -3.11 2.20
N LEU A 103 -6.72 -3.12 2.32
CA LEU A 103 -7.53 -4.33 2.16
C LEU A 103 -7.31 -4.98 0.78
N LEU A 104 -7.39 -4.17 -0.28
CA LEU A 104 -7.21 -4.61 -1.65
C LEU A 104 -5.81 -5.16 -1.89
N ALA A 105 -4.76 -4.50 -1.38
CA ALA A 105 -3.40 -4.99 -1.51
C ALA A 105 -3.22 -6.35 -0.82
N SER A 106 -3.71 -6.52 0.41
CA SER A 106 -3.62 -7.79 1.15
C SER A 106 -4.40 -8.92 0.46
N LEU A 107 -5.62 -8.65 -0.02
CA LEU A 107 -6.42 -9.63 -0.77
C LEU A 107 -5.82 -9.95 -2.14
N LYS A 108 -5.32 -8.94 -2.85
CA LYS A 108 -4.74 -9.11 -4.18
C LYS A 108 -3.52 -10.03 -4.14
N LEU A 109 -2.74 -10.01 -3.06
CA LEU A 109 -1.62 -10.92 -2.83
C LEU A 109 -2.03 -12.41 -2.83
N LEU A 110 -3.26 -12.72 -2.40
CA LEU A 110 -3.84 -14.08 -2.43
C LEU A 110 -4.43 -14.45 -3.80
N GLU A 111 -4.78 -13.45 -4.63
CA GLU A 111 -5.33 -13.64 -5.97
C GLU A 111 -4.24 -13.67 -7.07
N VAL A 112 -2.96 -13.42 -6.75
CA VAL A 112 -1.91 -13.34 -7.78
C VAL A 112 -1.69 -14.72 -8.44
N ARG A 113 -2.05 -14.83 -9.72
CA ARG A 113 -1.84 -16.04 -10.54
C ARG A 113 -0.88 -15.83 -11.69
N SER A 114 -0.84 -14.61 -12.23
CA SER A 114 -0.04 -14.25 -13.40
C SER A 114 0.87 -13.06 -13.13
N LYS A 115 1.84 -12.83 -14.03
CA LYS A 115 2.68 -11.61 -14.01
C LYS A 115 1.83 -10.33 -14.08
N ARG A 116 0.70 -10.35 -14.82
CA ARG A 116 -0.22 -9.20 -14.91
C ARG A 116 -0.85 -8.89 -13.55
N ASP A 117 -1.27 -9.90 -12.81
CA ASP A 117 -1.82 -9.72 -11.46
C ASP A 117 -0.76 -9.19 -10.49
N ALA A 118 0.48 -9.65 -10.63
CA ALA A 118 1.59 -9.17 -9.82
C ALA A 118 1.90 -7.69 -10.06
N LEU A 119 1.83 -7.22 -11.32
CA LEU A 119 1.99 -5.80 -11.65
C LEU A 119 0.88 -4.93 -11.04
N VAL A 120 -0.37 -5.42 -11.01
CA VAL A 120 -1.47 -4.72 -10.31
C VAL A 120 -1.18 -4.63 -8.81
N LEU A 121 -0.65 -5.68 -8.19
CA LEU A 121 -0.26 -5.63 -6.79
C LEU A 121 0.90 -4.65 -6.53
N VAL A 122 1.90 -4.62 -7.41
CA VAL A 122 2.99 -3.63 -7.33
C VAL A 122 2.42 -2.21 -7.40
N LEU A 123 1.48 -1.95 -8.32
CA LEU A 123 0.81 -0.65 -8.42
C LEU A 123 0.04 -0.29 -7.15
N LEU A 124 -0.70 -1.22 -6.56
CA LEU A 124 -1.39 -1.02 -5.27
C LEU A 124 -0.39 -0.66 -4.16
N CYS A 125 0.76 -1.33 -4.09
CA CYS A 125 1.81 -0.99 -3.15
C CYS A 125 2.44 0.39 -3.42
N CYS A 126 2.59 0.80 -4.69
CA CYS A 126 2.99 2.18 -5.01
C CYS A 126 1.99 3.20 -4.44
N PHE A 127 0.68 2.96 -4.58
CA PHE A 127 -0.34 3.83 -3.99
C PHE A 127 -0.30 3.82 -2.46
N LEU A 128 -0.02 2.68 -1.82
CA LEU A 128 0.19 2.62 -0.38
C LEU A 128 1.43 3.40 0.07
N LEU A 129 2.55 3.34 -0.67
CA LEU A 129 3.73 4.17 -0.40
C LEU A 129 3.41 5.66 -0.54
N LEU A 130 2.66 6.05 -1.58
CA LEU A 130 2.18 7.43 -1.73
C LEU A 130 1.31 7.85 -0.55
N SER A 131 0.47 6.95 -0.05
CA SER A 131 -0.38 7.20 1.12
C SER A 131 0.41 7.41 2.40
N GLN A 132 1.60 6.81 2.54
CA GLN A 132 2.45 7.04 3.72
C GLN A 132 2.89 8.50 3.84
N PHE A 133 3.08 9.23 2.73
CA PHE A 133 3.43 10.65 2.74
C PHE A 133 2.42 11.52 3.50
N ILE A 134 1.16 11.08 3.56
CA ILE A 134 0.08 11.78 4.24
C ILE A 134 0.31 11.80 5.77
N TYR A 135 1.04 10.82 6.29
CA TYR A 135 1.26 10.62 7.72
C TYR A 135 2.74 10.75 8.10
N ILE A 136 3.61 11.32 7.26
CA ILE A 136 5.03 11.51 7.63
C ILE A 136 5.12 12.62 8.68
N GLN A 137 5.62 12.26 9.87
CA GLN A 137 5.86 13.20 10.96
C GLN A 137 7.31 13.13 11.47
N ASP A 138 8.01 12.02 11.21
CA ASP A 138 9.33 11.73 11.80
C ASP A 138 10.29 11.12 10.78
N ILE A 139 11.59 11.23 11.05
CA ILE A 139 12.67 10.65 10.21
C ILE A 139 12.52 9.12 10.08
N ALA A 140 12.02 8.44 11.12
CA ALA A 140 11.80 6.99 11.08
C ALA A 140 10.83 6.57 9.95
N ARG A 141 9.78 7.36 9.70
CA ARG A 141 8.79 7.08 8.64
C ARG A 141 9.38 7.29 7.24
N ILE A 142 10.37 8.19 7.11
CA ILE A 142 11.11 8.37 5.87
C ILE A 142 11.93 7.11 5.56
N LEU A 143 12.57 6.51 6.56
CA LEU A 143 13.36 5.29 6.37
C LEU A 143 12.48 4.12 5.92
N THR A 144 11.29 3.95 6.50
CA THR A 144 10.35 2.91 6.06
C THR A 144 9.84 3.16 4.64
N LEU A 145 9.63 4.42 4.27
CA LEU A 145 9.22 4.80 2.92
C LEU A 145 10.32 4.48 1.89
N LEU A 146 11.57 4.83 2.20
CA LEU A 146 12.73 4.50 1.35
C LEU A 146 12.89 2.98 1.21
N LEU A 147 12.80 2.24 2.32
CA LEU A 147 12.85 0.78 2.30
C LEU A 147 11.73 0.19 1.42
N GLY A 148 10.50 0.67 1.60
CA GLY A 148 9.36 0.26 0.80
C GLY A 148 9.55 0.56 -0.68
N GLY A 149 10.06 1.74 -1.02
CA GLY A 149 10.40 2.11 -2.40
C GLY A 149 11.43 1.18 -3.04
N VAL A 150 12.50 0.83 -2.30
CA VAL A 150 13.51 -0.15 -2.75
C VAL A 150 12.86 -1.50 -3.01
N LEU A 151 12.01 -1.98 -2.09
CA LEU A 151 11.36 -3.29 -2.19
C LEU A 151 10.34 -3.35 -3.33
N VAL A 152 9.57 -2.29 -3.56
CA VAL A 152 8.64 -2.17 -4.70
C VAL A 152 9.39 -2.21 -6.03
N THR A 153 10.47 -1.43 -6.13
CA THR A 153 11.32 -1.40 -7.34
C THR A 153 12.01 -2.74 -7.56
N ALA A 154 12.50 -3.38 -6.50
CA ALA A 154 13.12 -4.70 -6.59
C ALA A 154 12.12 -5.79 -6.97
N ALA A 155 10.90 -5.76 -6.44
CA ALA A 155 9.84 -6.69 -6.82
C ALA A 155 9.52 -6.57 -8.32
N LEU A 156 9.44 -5.35 -8.85
CA LEU A 156 9.26 -5.11 -10.28
C LEU A 156 10.43 -5.68 -11.10
N ALA A 157 11.67 -5.43 -10.68
CA ALA A 157 12.86 -5.95 -11.36
C ALA A 157 12.93 -7.49 -11.34
N ILE A 158 12.51 -8.12 -10.24
CA ILE A 158 12.49 -9.59 -10.07
C ILE A 158 11.38 -10.24 -10.90
N LEU A 159 10.27 -9.54 -11.13
CA LEU A 159 9.23 -9.98 -12.07
C LEU A 159 9.68 -9.93 -13.53
N GLU A 160 10.53 -8.96 -13.88
CA GLU A 160 11.03 -8.80 -15.26
C GLU A 160 12.25 -9.69 -15.55
N TYR A 161 13.17 -9.80 -14.59
CA TYR A 161 14.46 -10.47 -14.77
C TYR A 161 14.65 -11.65 -13.79
N PRO A 162 13.85 -12.73 -13.89
CA PRO A 162 13.84 -13.83 -12.92
C PRO A 162 15.16 -14.61 -12.80
N ALA A 163 16.02 -14.57 -13.84
CA ALA A 163 17.31 -15.28 -13.85
C ALA A 163 18.40 -14.60 -13.00
N HIS A 164 18.22 -13.33 -12.62
CA HIS A 164 19.25 -12.58 -11.91
C HIS A 164 19.17 -12.81 -10.40
N ARG A 165 20.33 -12.72 -9.72
CA ARG A 165 20.37 -12.86 -8.26
C ARG A 165 19.58 -11.73 -7.58
N PRO A 166 18.71 -12.03 -6.61
CA PRO A 166 17.84 -11.03 -5.99
C PRO A 166 18.64 -9.92 -5.27
N ARG A 167 19.80 -10.26 -4.69
CA ARG A 167 20.71 -9.27 -4.09
C ARG A 167 21.23 -8.24 -5.10
N ALA A 168 21.48 -8.65 -6.34
CA ALA A 168 21.91 -7.74 -7.39
C ALA A 168 20.78 -6.80 -7.81
N LEU A 169 19.55 -7.32 -7.94
CA LEU A 169 18.36 -6.53 -8.27
C LEU A 169 17.97 -5.55 -7.15
N LEU A 170 18.17 -5.92 -5.88
CA LEU A 170 18.03 -4.99 -4.75
C LEU A 170 19.04 -3.83 -4.83
N ARG A 171 20.32 -4.14 -5.09
CA ARG A 171 21.36 -3.10 -5.25
C ARG A 171 21.05 -2.17 -6.42
N LEU A 172 20.64 -2.74 -7.56
CA LEU A 172 20.18 -1.98 -8.73
C LEU A 172 19.02 -1.04 -8.34
N SER A 173 18.01 -1.56 -7.65
CA SER A 173 16.83 -0.79 -7.23
C SER A 173 17.20 0.37 -6.30
N GLY A 174 18.11 0.14 -5.35
CA GLY A 174 18.65 1.19 -4.49
C GLY A 174 19.43 2.26 -5.27
N LEU A 175 20.24 1.85 -6.25
CA LEU A 175 20.97 2.79 -7.11
C LEU A 175 20.04 3.63 -7.98
N LEU A 176 18.98 3.04 -8.54
CA LEU A 176 17.97 3.76 -9.33
C LEU A 176 17.24 4.81 -8.49
N LEU A 177 16.88 4.46 -7.24
CA LEU A 177 16.27 5.43 -6.32
C LEU A 177 17.25 6.53 -5.91
N LEU A 178 18.52 6.20 -5.69
CA LEU A 178 19.55 7.20 -5.40
C LEU A 178 19.74 8.17 -6.57
N GLN A 179 19.76 7.66 -7.81
CA GLN A 179 19.80 8.46 -9.03
C GLN A 179 18.53 9.30 -9.25
N SER A 180 17.41 8.93 -8.61
CA SER A 180 16.17 9.71 -8.65
C SER A 180 16.20 10.92 -7.72
N LEU A 181 17.09 10.97 -6.73
CA LEU A 181 17.26 12.11 -5.82
C LEU A 181 17.59 13.45 -6.51
N PRO A 182 18.55 13.54 -7.46
CA PRO A 182 18.78 14.81 -8.17
C PRO A 182 17.54 15.29 -8.92
N MET A 183 16.78 14.37 -9.51
CA MET A 183 15.53 14.70 -10.18
C MET A 183 14.47 15.19 -9.18
N MET A 184 14.37 14.55 -8.02
CA MET A 184 13.52 14.99 -6.91
C MET A 184 13.90 16.40 -6.44
N LEU A 185 15.18 16.69 -6.24
CA LEU A 185 15.65 18.02 -5.81
C LEU A 185 15.34 19.09 -6.86
N LEU A 186 15.55 18.77 -8.13
CA LEU A 186 15.22 19.68 -9.24
C LEU A 186 13.71 20.00 -9.25
N LEU A 187 12.85 18.99 -9.16
CA LEU A 187 11.40 19.20 -9.08
C LEU A 187 11.00 19.97 -7.81
N PHE A 188 11.65 19.70 -6.69
CA PHE A 188 11.39 20.35 -5.41
C PHE A 188 11.75 21.85 -5.40
N VAL A 189 12.79 22.25 -6.13
CA VAL A 189 13.17 23.67 -6.28
C VAL A 189 12.29 24.37 -7.32
N LEU A 190 11.94 23.69 -8.41
CA LEU A 190 11.17 24.28 -9.51
C LEU A 190 9.66 24.36 -9.22
N PHE A 191 9.10 23.44 -8.43
CA PHE A 191 7.66 23.44 -8.14
C PHE A 191 7.34 24.16 -6.81
N PRO A 192 6.43 25.16 -6.82
CA PRO A 192 5.95 25.77 -5.60
C PRO A 192 5.19 24.74 -4.76
N ARG A 193 5.45 24.69 -3.45
CA ARG A 193 4.76 23.77 -2.55
C ARG A 193 3.37 24.32 -2.26
N ILE A 194 2.35 23.72 -2.87
CA ILE A 194 0.95 24.06 -2.60
C ILE A 194 0.57 23.46 -1.24
N HIS A 195 0.20 24.31 -0.28
CA HIS A 195 -0.11 23.91 1.10
C HIS A 195 -1.57 23.48 1.31
N THR A 196 -2.45 23.73 0.34
CA THR A 196 -3.86 23.35 0.40
C THR A 196 -4.09 21.95 -0.19
N PRO A 197 -4.77 21.06 0.54
CA PRO A 197 -5.12 19.74 0.00
C PRO A 197 -6.14 19.91 -1.13
N LEU A 198 -5.75 19.52 -2.36
CA LEU A 198 -6.60 19.62 -3.56
C LEU A 198 -7.77 18.60 -3.57
N TRP A 199 -7.82 17.69 -2.59
CA TRP A 199 -8.70 16.52 -2.53
C TRP A 199 -9.30 16.29 -1.13
N GLY A 200 -9.31 17.33 -0.28
CA GLY A 200 -9.99 17.26 1.02
C GLY A 200 -11.50 17.38 0.85
N LEU A 201 -12.27 16.54 1.56
CA LEU A 201 -13.68 16.83 1.80
C LEU A 201 -13.77 18.07 2.70
N PRO A 202 -14.85 18.88 2.66
CA PRO A 202 -14.97 20.08 3.50
C PRO A 202 -14.69 19.80 4.98
N ALA A 203 -15.10 18.64 5.50
CA ALA A 203 -14.84 18.21 6.86
C ALA A 203 -13.33 18.06 7.19
N ASP A 204 -12.49 17.65 6.24
CA ASP A 204 -11.04 17.54 6.39
C ASP A 204 -10.33 18.91 6.24
N ALA A 205 -11.00 19.92 5.67
CA ALA A 205 -10.47 21.28 5.54
C ALA A 205 -10.57 22.07 6.86
N PHE A 206 -11.57 21.76 7.70
CA PHE A 206 -11.78 22.45 8.99
C PHE A 206 -10.89 21.92 10.12
N SER A 207 -10.27 20.74 9.99
CA SER A 207 -9.35 20.21 11.02
C SER A 207 -8.01 20.95 11.10
N ALA A 208 -7.75 21.91 10.20
CA ALA A 208 -6.55 22.74 10.18
C ALA A 208 -6.74 24.14 10.79
N HIS A 209 -7.94 24.46 11.29
CA HIS A 209 -8.25 25.74 11.94
C HIS A 209 -8.54 25.55 13.43
N THR A 210 -7.58 25.05 14.22
CA THR A 210 -7.57 25.31 15.67
C THR A 210 -6.73 26.57 15.92
N GLY A 211 -7.26 27.70 15.49
CA GLY A 211 -6.82 29.04 15.88
C GLY A 211 -8.04 29.78 16.44
N LEU A 212 -7.82 30.70 17.37
CA LEU A 212 -8.87 31.58 17.88
C LEU A 212 -9.63 32.19 16.69
N SER A 213 -10.95 32.03 16.66
CA SER A 213 -11.79 32.70 15.66
C SER A 213 -11.59 34.22 15.78
N ASP A 214 -11.37 34.91 14.65
CA ASP A 214 -11.24 36.37 14.58
C ASP A 214 -12.52 37.12 15.02
N SER A 215 -13.61 36.39 15.31
CA SER A 215 -14.78 36.93 16.01
C SER A 215 -14.75 36.57 17.50
N MET A 216 -14.35 37.53 18.33
CA MET A 216 -14.59 37.48 19.77
C MET A 216 -15.98 38.05 20.08
N SER A 217 -16.91 37.22 20.56
CA SER A 217 -18.10 37.70 21.25
C SER A 217 -17.80 37.79 22.76
N PRO A 218 -18.10 38.92 23.43
CA PRO A 218 -17.93 39.03 24.88
C PRO A 218 -18.71 37.90 25.59
N GLY A 219 -18.00 37.01 26.30
CA GLY A 219 -18.59 35.86 27.01
C GLY A 219 -17.99 34.49 26.67
N ALA A 220 -17.29 34.35 25.53
CA ALA A 220 -16.74 33.05 25.10
C ALA A 220 -15.64 32.50 26.04
N ILE A 221 -14.95 33.36 26.79
CA ILE A 221 -13.89 32.97 27.74
C ILE A 221 -14.48 32.35 29.02
N SER A 222 -15.72 32.68 29.39
CA SER A 222 -16.37 32.15 30.61
C SER A 222 -16.71 30.66 30.51
N LEU A 223 -16.82 30.11 29.29
CA LEU A 223 -17.17 28.71 29.06
C LEU A 223 -15.96 27.77 29.17
N LEU A 224 -14.74 28.29 29.07
CA LEU A 224 -13.50 27.51 29.21
C LEU A 224 -13.06 27.32 30.67
N SER A 225 -13.61 28.10 31.61
CA SER A 225 -13.32 27.99 33.04
C SER A 225 -14.26 27.02 33.78
N GLN A 226 -15.29 26.50 33.10
CA GLN A 226 -16.29 25.58 33.71
C GLN A 226 -16.13 24.13 33.24
N SER A 227 -15.15 23.84 32.40
CA SER A 227 -14.80 22.49 31.97
C SER A 227 -13.51 22.05 32.69
N ASP A 228 -13.65 21.76 33.99
CA ASP A 228 -12.77 20.82 34.70
C ASP A 228 -13.44 19.43 34.70
#